data_AF-A0A9D8KWX3-F1
#
_entry.id   AF-A0A9D8KWX3-F1
#
_cell.length_a   1.000
_cell.length_b   1.000
_cell.length_c   1.000
_cell.angle_alpha   90.00
_cell.angle_beta   90.00
_cell.angle_gamma   90.00
#
_symmetry.space_group_name_H-M   'P 1'
#
loop_
_entity.id
_entity.type
_entity.pdbx_description
1 polymer ?
#
loop_
_entity_poly.entity_id
_entity_poly.type
_entity_poly.pdbx_seq_one_letter_code
_entity_poly.pdbx_strand_id
1 'polypeptide(L)'
;MRPDGGYVINIRRIDAGGKLDAAYANPHPLPFAKAEATLEGKVVKLFFELRAGGYNGSTYSLTYDPAADVLKGVYFQAVAQQKFDVYFMRAR
;
A
#
# COMPACT_ATOMS: atom_id res chain seq x y z
N MET A 1 -2.37 14.03 8.10
CA MET A 1 -1.97 13.39 6.82
C MET A 1 -0.50 13.65 6.59
N ARG A 2 0.30 12.62 6.31
CA ARG A 2 1.72 12.79 5.97
C ARG A 2 1.82 13.24 4.50
N PRO A 3 2.41 14.41 4.18
CA PRO A 3 2.59 14.83 2.79
C PRO A 3 3.69 13.97 2.15
N ASP A 4 3.25 13.03 1.33
CA ASP A 4 3.84 12.58 0.06
C ASP A 4 5.37 12.67 -0.02
N GLY A 5 6.09 11.82 0.70
CA GLY A 5 7.55 11.65 0.50
C GLY A 5 7.94 11.12 -0.89
N GLY A 6 7.07 11.27 -1.91
CA GLY A 6 7.23 10.73 -3.25
C GLY A 6 7.01 9.23 -3.34
N TYR A 7 6.35 8.64 -2.34
CA TYR A 7 6.21 7.19 -2.25
C TYR A 7 5.21 6.67 -3.26
N VAL A 8 5.60 5.64 -4.01
CA VAL A 8 4.76 5.05 -5.04
C VAL A 8 4.49 3.59 -4.71
N ILE A 9 3.23 3.19 -4.85
CA ILE A 9 2.85 1.78 -4.93
C ILE A 9 2.52 1.49 -6.40
N ASN A 10 3.41 0.76 -7.06
CA ASN A 10 3.19 0.30 -8.43
C ASN A 10 2.45 -1.03 -8.38
N ILE A 11 1.26 -1.11 -8.98
CA ILE A 11 0.46 -2.34 -9.10
C ILE A 11 0.36 -2.68 -10.59
N ARG A 12 0.94 -3.79 -11.01
CA ARG A 12 0.98 -4.22 -12.42
C ARG A 12 -0.15 -5.18 -12.77
N ARG A 13 -0.45 -6.11 -11.86
CA ARG A 13 -1.47 -7.15 -12.09
C ARG A 13 -2.07 -7.61 -10.76
N ILE A 14 -3.32 -8.07 -10.84
CA ILE A 14 -4.02 -8.79 -9.78
C ILE A 14 -4.38 -10.15 -10.35
N ASP A 15 -4.17 -11.24 -9.60
CA ASP A 15 -4.66 -12.56 -10.00
C ASP A 15 -6.05 -12.88 -9.43
N ALA A 16 -6.62 -14.02 -9.84
CA ALA A 16 -7.95 -14.44 -9.42
C ALA A 16 -8.06 -14.72 -7.91
N GLY A 17 -6.94 -14.94 -7.23
CA GLY A 17 -6.88 -15.12 -5.77
C GLY A 17 -6.66 -13.81 -5.01
N GLY A 18 -6.56 -12.68 -5.72
CA GLY A 18 -6.33 -11.36 -5.11
C GLY A 18 -4.86 -11.04 -4.85
N LYS A 19 -3.91 -11.91 -5.22
CA LYS A 19 -2.49 -11.57 -5.06
C LYS A 19 -2.09 -10.51 -6.09
N LEU A 20 -1.32 -9.54 -5.63
CA LEU A 20 -0.85 -8.41 -6.42
C LEU A 20 0.59 -8.62 -6.88
N ASP A 21 0.86 -8.38 -8.15
CA ASP A 21 2.19 -8.03 -8.62
C ASP A 21 2.41 -6.53 -8.38
N ALA A 22 3.07 -6.20 -7.27
CA ALA A 22 3.25 -4.83 -6.83
C ALA A 22 4.63 -4.57 -6.22
N ALA A 23 5.05 -3.31 -6.26
CA ALA A 23 6.29 -2.84 -5.64
C ALA A 23 6.09 -1.46 -4.99
N TYR A 24 6.84 -1.22 -3.92
CA TYR A 24 6.95 0.07 -3.24
C TYR A 24 8.15 0.84 -3.79
N ALA A 25 8.13 2.16 -3.84
CA ALA A 25 9.30 2.97 -4.18
C ALA A 25 9.46 4.16 -3.23
N ASN A 26 10.67 4.31 -2.66
CA ASN A 26 11.08 5.49 -1.90
C ASN A 26 12.62 5.62 -1.80
N PRO A 27 13.28 6.40 -2.67
CA PRO A 27 12.91 6.66 -4.07
C PRO A 27 13.15 5.44 -4.96
N HIS A 28 14.00 4.50 -4.53
CA HIS A 28 14.28 3.26 -5.24
C HIS A 28 13.20 2.21 -4.95
N PRO A 29 12.91 1.31 -5.92
CA PRO A 29 11.90 0.27 -5.75
C PRO A 29 12.36 -0.83 -4.79
N LEU A 30 11.42 -1.31 -3.99
CA LEU A 30 11.52 -2.44 -3.08
C LEU A 30 10.32 -3.38 -3.32
N PRO A 31 10.53 -4.71 -3.34
CA PRO A 31 9.42 -5.64 -3.43
C PRO A 31 8.63 -5.62 -2.12
N PHE A 32 7.32 -5.86 -2.22
CA PHE A 32 6.55 -6.24 -1.05
C PHE A 32 6.82 -7.69 -0.69
N ALA A 33 6.94 -7.98 0.61
CA ALA A 33 6.92 -9.34 1.11
C ALA A 33 5.53 -9.97 0.98
N LYS A 34 4.48 -9.15 1.08
CA LYS A 34 3.08 -9.53 0.89
C LYS A 34 2.34 -8.40 0.20
N ALA A 35 1.53 -8.72 -0.81
CA ALA A 35 0.69 -7.76 -1.52
C ALA A 35 -0.60 -8.46 -1.98
N GLU A 36 -1.72 -8.07 -1.40
CA GLU A 36 -3.02 -8.71 -1.60
C GLU A 36 -4.13 -7.68 -1.72
N ALA A 37 -5.13 -7.98 -2.53
CA ALA A 37 -6.40 -7.29 -2.61
C ALA A 37 -7.53 -8.23 -2.24
N THR A 38 -8.48 -7.75 -1.46
CA THR A 38 -9.70 -8.47 -1.09
C THR A 38 -10.91 -7.62 -1.43
N LEU A 39 -12.04 -8.29 -1.66
CA LEU A 39 -13.34 -7.64 -1.81
C LEU A 39 -14.19 -7.95 -0.57
N GLU A 40 -14.44 -6.92 0.23
CA GLU A 40 -15.34 -7.01 1.37
C GLU A 40 -16.67 -6.34 1.00
N GLY A 41 -17.66 -7.16 0.65
CA GLY A 41 -18.91 -6.67 0.07
C GLY A 41 -18.66 -6.02 -1.29
N LYS A 42 -18.73 -4.68 -1.34
CA LYS A 42 -18.42 -3.88 -2.55
C LYS A 42 -17.13 -3.07 -2.39
N VAL A 43 -16.43 -3.22 -1.28
CA VAL A 43 -15.27 -2.41 -0.92
C VAL A 43 -14.00 -3.19 -1.24
N VAL A 44 -13.15 -2.62 -2.10
CA VAL A 44 -11.84 -3.19 -2.38
C VAL A 44 -10.87 -2.75 -1.29
N LYS A 45 -10.25 -3.70 -0.61
CA LYS A 45 -9.18 -3.47 0.36
C LYS A 45 -7.87 -4.02 -0.16
N LEU A 46 -6.78 -3.36 0.18
CA LEU A 46 -5.43 -3.78 -0.18
C LEU A 46 -4.57 -3.84 1.07
N PHE A 47 -3.77 -4.90 1.15
CA PHE A 47 -2.80 -5.10 2.21
C PHE A 47 -1.41 -5.27 1.60
N PHE A 48 -0.43 -4.54 2.14
CA PHE A 48 0.96 -4.64 1.74
C PHE A 48 1.88 -4.78 2.96
N GLU A 49 2.92 -5.59 2.86
CA GLU A 49 3.95 -5.76 3.88
C GLU A 49 5.35 -5.55 3.29
N LEU A 50 6.18 -4.79 3.99
CA LEU A 50 7.60 -4.58 3.67
C LEU A 50 8.49 -5.34 4.66
N ARG A 51 9.55 -5.97 4.15
CA ARG A 51 10.57 -6.66 4.96
C ARG A 51 12.01 -6.22 4.68
N ALA A 52 12.20 -5.17 3.88
CA ALA A 52 13.50 -4.68 3.48
C ALA A 52 13.87 -3.37 4.20
N GLY A 53 15.15 -3.20 4.53
CA GLY A 53 15.70 -1.97 5.12
C GLY A 53 14.98 -1.52 6.40
N GLY A 54 14.85 -0.20 6.59
CA GLY A 54 14.17 0.43 7.74
C GLY A 54 12.64 0.24 7.77
N TYR A 55 12.11 -0.65 6.94
CA TYR A 55 10.68 -0.95 6.83
C TYR A 55 10.33 -2.35 7.32
N ASN A 56 11.27 -3.11 7.88
CA ASN A 56 11.02 -4.51 8.24
C ASN A 56 9.79 -4.67 9.15
N GLY A 57 8.76 -5.36 8.66
CA GLY A 57 7.47 -5.56 9.32
C GLY A 57 6.46 -4.42 9.15
N SER A 58 6.78 -3.38 8.39
CA SER A 58 5.89 -2.24 8.15
C SER A 58 4.79 -2.63 7.16
N THR A 59 3.58 -2.12 7.38
CA THR A 59 2.41 -2.51 6.59
C THR A 59 1.60 -1.31 6.11
N TYR A 60 0.92 -1.51 4.98
CA TYR A 60 -0.14 -0.63 4.51
C TYR A 60 -1.46 -1.41 4.50
N SER A 61 -2.46 -0.87 5.18
CA SER A 61 -3.84 -1.35 5.14
C SER A 61 -4.71 -0.28 4.49
N LEU A 62 -5.07 -0.48 3.24
CA LEU A 62 -5.69 0.54 2.39
C LEU A 62 -7.07 0.10 1.91
N THR A 63 -7.94 1.07 1.69
CA THR A 63 -9.25 0.91 1.08
C THR A 63 -9.31 1.77 -0.17
N TYR A 64 -9.79 1.20 -1.28
CA TYR A 64 -10.01 1.95 -2.50
C TYR A 64 -11.33 2.72 -2.42
N ASP A 65 -11.25 4.02 -2.68
CA ASP A 65 -12.38 4.92 -2.82
C ASP A 65 -12.59 5.24 -4.30
N PRO A 66 -13.61 4.64 -4.96
CA PRO A 66 -13.83 4.84 -6.39
C PRO A 66 -14.36 6.24 -6.72
N ALA A 67 -14.94 6.97 -5.76
CA ALA A 67 -15.47 8.31 -6.01
C ALA A 67 -14.33 9.34 -6.15
N ALA A 68 -13.22 9.13 -5.44
CA ALA A 68 -12.05 9.99 -5.47
C ALA A 68 -10.86 9.40 -6.25
N ASP A 69 -10.95 8.14 -6.71
CA ASP A 69 -9.87 7.35 -7.32
C ASP A 69 -8.58 7.37 -6.46
N VAL A 70 -8.75 7.08 -5.17
CA VAL A 70 -7.64 7.02 -4.20
C VAL A 70 -7.61 5.72 -3.42
N LEU A 71 -6.42 5.31 -3.00
CA LEU A 71 -6.24 4.35 -1.91
C LEU A 71 -6.02 5.11 -0.62
N LYS A 72 -6.81 4.86 0.43
CA LYS A 72 -6.66 5.53 1.73
C LYS A 72 -6.67 4.55 2.89
N GLY A 73 -5.93 4.85 3.94
CA GLY A 73 -5.90 4.00 5.13
C GLY A 73 -4.69 4.27 6.00
N VAL A 74 -4.16 3.21 6.61
CA VAL A 74 -3.11 3.32 7.62
C VAL A 74 -1.81 2.71 7.12
N TYR A 75 -0.73 3.47 7.28
CA TYR A 75 0.63 2.96 7.25
C TYR A 75 1.11 2.70 8.68
N PHE A 76 1.47 1.46 8.99
CA PHE A 76 2.14 1.10 10.23
C PHE A 76 3.65 1.02 9.98
N GLN A 77 4.40 1.92 10.62
CA GLN A 77 5.86 1.93 10.59
C GLN A 77 6.36 1.10 11.77
N ALA A 78 6.89 -0.08 11.48
CA ALA A 78 7.17 -1.09 12.50
C ALA A 78 8.41 -0.77 13.37
N VAL A 79 9.42 -0.07 12.84
CA VAL A 79 10.65 0.21 13.59
C VAL A 79 10.42 1.22 14.73
N ALA A 80 9.58 2.23 14.50
CA ALA A 80 9.19 3.28 15.42
C ALA A 80 7.85 3.01 16.10
N GLN A 81 7.16 1.92 15.73
CA GLN A 81 5.86 1.52 16.29
C GLN A 81 4.79 2.61 16.16
N GLN A 82 4.76 3.30 15.01
CA GLN A 82 3.85 4.42 14.75
C GLN A 82 2.86 4.09 13.64
N LYS A 83 1.68 4.73 13.71
CA LYS A 83 0.65 4.66 12.68
C LYS A 83 0.43 6.02 12.06
N PHE A 84 0.26 6.04 10.75
CA PHE A 84 0.02 7.26 9.99
C PHE A 84 -1.18 7.05 9.07
N ASP A 85 -2.10 8.00 9.08
CA ASP A 85 -3.11 8.10 8.03
C ASP A 85 -2.44 8.57 6.73
N VAL A 86 -2.63 7.76 5.69
CA VAL A 86 -2.04 7.93 4.37
C VAL A 86 -3.11 7.80 3.29
N TYR A 87 -2.83 8.43 2.15
CA TYR A 87 -3.57 8.19 0.93
C TYR A 87 -2.61 8.18 -0.26
N PHE A 88 -3.00 7.51 -1.33
CA PHE A 88 -2.30 7.49 -2.61
C PHE A 88 -3.29 7.88 -3.69
N MET A 89 -2.90 8.86 -4.51
CA MET A 89 -3.61 9.23 -5.71
C MET A 89 -3.05 8.45 -6.90
N ARG A 90 -3.90 8.12 -7.87
CA ARG A 90 -3.43 7.54 -9.13
C ARG A 90 -2.46 8.51 -9.81
N ALA A 91 -1.24 8.03 -10.08
CA ALA A 91 -0.29 8.78 -10.89
C ALA A 91 -0.83 8.90 -12.33
N ARG A 92 -0.58 10.06 -12.96
CA ARG A 92 -0.94 10.31 -14.36
C ARG A 92 0.08 9.72 -15.32
#